data_AF-A0A357BPD8-F1
#
_entry.id   AF-A0A357BPD8-F1
#
_cell.length_a   1.000
_cell.length_b   1.000
_cell.length_c   1.000
_cell.angle_alpha   90.00
_cell.angle_beta   90.00
_cell.angle_gamma   90.00
#
_symmetry.space_group_name_H-M   'P 1'
#
loop_
_entity.id
_entity.type
_entity.pdbx_description
1 polymer ?
#
loop_
_entity_poly.entity_id
_entity_poly.type
_entity_poly.pdbx_seq_one_letter_code
_entity_poly.pdbx_strand_id
1 'polypeptide(L)' 'MNIAEKYVKQQLFSEEFKHSFLEEKVKLDIEYRLEELKKDIQTHKSPEELIKKVNSIEQFVMSV' A
#
# COMPACT_ATOMS: atom_id res chain seq x y z
N MET A 1 7.33 19.15 -14.56
CA MET A 1 6.16 18.26 -14.68
C MET A 1 6.20 17.60 -16.04
N ASN A 2 6.34 16.28 -16.11
CA ASN A 2 6.34 15.59 -17.41
C ASN A 2 4.90 15.46 -17.96
N ILE A 3 4.76 15.10 -19.24
CA ILE A 3 3.46 15.00 -19.91
C ILE A 3 2.56 13.96 -19.21
N ALA A 4 3.13 12.84 -18.73
CA ALA A 4 2.41 11.79 -18.02
C ALA A 4 1.83 12.29 -16.69
N GLU A 5 2.60 13.05 -15.90
CA GLU A 5 2.16 13.61 -14.63
C GLU A 5 1.02 14.62 -14.82
N LYS A 6 1.07 15.42 -15.90
CA LYS A 6 -0.02 16.32 -16.27
C LYS A 6 -1.28 15.55 -16.65
N TYR A 7 -1.13 14.48 -17.43
CA TYR A 7 -2.23 13.64 -17.86
C TYR A 7 -2.89 12.92 -16.66
N VAL A 8 -2.10 12.34 -15.76
CA VAL A 8 -2.63 11.70 -14.54
C VAL A 8 -3.38 12.71 -13.66
N LYS A 9 -2.83 13.92 -13.46
CA LYS A 9 -3.54 14.98 -12.71
C LYS A 9 -4.87 15.36 -13.34
N GLN A 10 -4.97 15.35 -14.67
CA GLN A 10 -6.24 15.59 -15.37
C GLN A 10 -7.23 14.43 -15.20
N GLN A 11 -6.76 13.19 -15.23
CA GLN A 11 -7.61 12.01 -15.04
C GLN A 11 -8.13 11.88 -13.60
N LEU A 12 -7.39 12.36 -12.60
CA LEU A 12 -7.82 12.38 -11.20
C LEU A 12 -9.07 13.24 -10.92
N PHE A 13 -9.49 14.09 -11.87
CA PHE A 13 -10.77 14.81 -11.77
C PHE A 13 -11.97 13.93 -12.15
N SER A 14 -11.76 12.80 -12.84
CA SER A 14 -12.78 11.78 -13.03
C SER A 14 -12.88 10.94 -11.76
N GLU A 15 -14.07 10.90 -11.15
CA GLU A 15 -14.28 10.11 -9.94
C GLU A 15 -14.08 8.61 -10.20
N GLU A 16 -14.45 8.09 -11.38
CA GLU A 16 -14.19 6.69 -11.75
C GLU A 16 -12.70 6.38 -11.76
N PHE A 17 -11.91 7.19 -12.48
CA PHE A 17 -10.46 7.00 -12.53
C PHE A 17 -9.81 7.15 -11.16
N LYS A 18 -10.23 8.16 -10.39
CA LYS A 18 -9.73 8.43 -9.05
C LYS A 18 -10.00 7.27 -8.10
N HIS A 19 -11.21 6.67 -8.13
CA HIS A 19 -11.54 5.51 -7.33
C HIS A 19 -10.66 4.31 -7.69
N SER A 20 -10.62 3.92 -8.97
CA SER A 20 -9.78 2.79 -9.41
C SER A 20 -8.29 3.02 -9.15
N PHE A 21 -7.81 4.25 -9.32
CA PHE A 21 -6.43 4.62 -9.02
C PHE A 21 -6.10 4.46 -7.53
N LEU A 22 -6.99 4.91 -6.64
CA LEU A 22 -6.80 4.79 -5.20
C LEU A 22 -6.88 3.33 -4.75
N GLU A 23 -7.81 2.54 -5.29
CA GLU A 23 -7.90 1.10 -5.01
C GLU A 23 -6.61 0.37 -5.39
N GLU A 24 -6.10 0.61 -6.60
CA GLU A 24 -4.89 -0.05 -7.07
C GLU A 24 -3.66 0.40 -6.27
N LYS A 25 -3.58 1.69 -5.93
CA LYS A 25 -2.53 2.20 -5.06
C LYS A 25 -2.55 1.53 -3.69
N VAL A 26 -3.72 1.37 -3.08
CA VAL A 26 -3.87 0.69 -1.79
C VAL A 26 -3.42 -0.77 -1.89
N LYS A 27 -3.78 -1.50 -2.96
CA LYS A 27 -3.33 -2.87 -3.17
C LYS A 27 -1.80 -2.95 -3.21
N LEU A 28 -1.15 -2.09 -3.98
CA LEU A 28 0.31 -2.04 -4.08
C LEU A 28 0.96 -1.72 -2.72
N ASP A 29 0.37 -0.81 -1.94
CA ASP A 29 0.86 -0.48 -0.60
C ASP A 29 0.74 -1.68 0.36
N ILE A 30 -0.35 -2.47 0.27
CA ILE A 30 -0.53 -3.72 1.05
C ILE A 30 0.49 -4.77 0.61
N GLU A 31 0.63 -5.01 -0.70
CA GLU A 31 1.59 -5.97 -1.25
C GLU A 31 3.01 -5.68 -0.78
N TYR A 32 3.42 -4.41 -0.83
CA TYR A 32 4.73 -3.98 -0.34
C TYR A 32 4.93 -4.32 1.14
N ARG A 33 3.96 -3.99 2.00
CA ARG A 33 4.04 -4.28 3.44
C ARG A 33 4.11 -5.79 3.72
N LEU A 34 3.39 -6.60 2.95
CA LEU A 34 3.43 -8.06 3.06
C LEU A 34 4.79 -8.63 2.63
N GLU A 35 5.40 -8.10 1.57
CA GLU A 35 6.76 -8.48 1.18
C GLU A 35 7.80 -8.13 2.26
N GLU A 36 7.67 -6.97 2.89
CA GLU A 36 8.52 -6.64 4.04
C GLU A 36 8.27 -7.57 5.24
N LEU A 37 7.04 -8.03 5.47
CA LEU A 37 6.75 -9.01 6.52
C LEU A 37 7.38 -10.38 6.19
N LYS A 38 7.30 -10.83 4.93
CA LYS A 38 7.99 -12.06 4.48
C LYS A 38 9.49 -11.98 4.72
N LYS A 39 10.13 -10.85 4.41
CA LYS A 39 11.56 -10.63 4.69
C LYS A 39 11.87 -10.70 6.20
N ASP A 40 11.03 -10.11 7.03
CA ASP A 40 11.19 -10.15 8.48
C ASP A 40 11.08 -11.59 9.05
N ILE A 41 10.18 -12.40 8.49
CA ILE A 41 10.07 -13.83 8.83
C ILE A 41 11.33 -14.58 8.38
N GLN A 42 11.79 -14.37 7.15
CA GLN A 42 12.98 -15.03 6.60
C GLN A 42 14.26 -14.66 7.38
N THR A 43 14.33 -13.44 7.92
CA THR A 43 15.45 -12.95 8.74
C THR A 43 15.30 -13.31 10.22
N HIS A 44 14.32 -14.15 10.57
CA HIS A 44 14.11 -14.68 11.92
C HIS A 44 13.96 -13.57 12.98
N LYS A 45 13.23 -12.50 12.65
CA LYS A 45 12.86 -11.48 13.64
C LYS A 45 12.05 -12.09 14.77
N SER A 46 12.07 -11.43 15.92
CA SER A 46 11.37 -11.91 17.11
C SER A 46 9.85 -12.02 16.87
N PRO A 47 9.17 -12.99 17.50
CA PRO A 47 7.71 -13.09 17.42
C PRO A 47 6.99 -11.78 17.78
N GLU A 48 7.50 -11.03 18.75
CA GLU A 48 6.95 -9.75 19.18
C GLU A 48 7.01 -8.69 18.07
N GLU A 49 8.11 -8.63 17.32
CA GLU A 49 8.26 -7.72 16.17
C GLU A 49 7.34 -8.12 15.01
N LEU A 50 7.22 -9.41 14.74
CA LEU A 50 6.33 -9.93 13.69
C LEU A 50 4.87 -9.60 14.01
N ILE A 51 4.43 -9.83 15.25
CA ILE A 51 3.07 -9.50 15.71
C ILE A 51 2.83 -8.00 15.59
N LYS A 52 3.77 -7.15 16.02
CA LYS A 52 3.66 -5.70 15.90
C LYS A 52 3.49 -5.27 14.44
N LYS A 53 4.20 -5.90 13.51
CA LYS A 53 4.10 -5.61 12.08
C LYS A 53 2.76 -6.05 11.50
N VAL A 54 2.27 -7.22 11.87
CA VAL A 54 0.92 -7.69 11.49
C VAL A 54 -0.15 -6.70 11.96
N ASN A 55 -0.11 -6.28 13.23
CA ASN A 55 -1.07 -5.30 13.76
C ASN A 55 -1.02 -3.96 13.01
N SER A 56 0.17 -3.52 12.59
CA SER A 56 0.33 -2.30 11.78
C SER A 56 -0.27 -2.43 10.38
N ILE A 57 -0.19 -3.61 9.76
CA ILE A 57 -0.83 -3.89 8.47
C ILE A 57 -2.35 -3.93 8.64
N GLU A 58 -2.85 -4.57 9.69
CA GLU A 58 -4.29 -4.62 10.00
C GLU A 58 -4.86 -3.21 10.20
N GLN A 59 -4.20 -2.38 11.01
CA GLN A 59 -4.61 -0.98 11.22
C GLN A 59 -4.63 -0.18 9.91
N PHE A 60 -3.65 -0.38 9.03
CA PHE A 60 -3.62 0.26 7.72
C PHE A 60 -4.84 -0.13 6.89
N VAL A 61 -5.14 -1.42 6.77
CA VAL A 61 -6.30 -1.91 6.01
C VAL A 61 -7.62 -1.41 6.58
N MET A 62 -7.77 -1.38 7.91
CA MET A 62 -8.99 -0.89 8.56
C MET A 62 -9.18 0.64 8.44
N SER A 63 -8.12 1.38 8.11
CA SER A 63 -8.14 2.83 7.97
C SER A 63 -8.42 3.33 6.55
N VAL A 64 -8.42 2.42 5.58
CA VAL A 64 -8.71 2.68 4.16
C VAL A 64 -10.19 2.48 3.88
#